data_AF-A0A8C5HZ60-F1
#
_entry.id   AF-A0A8C5HZ60-F1
#
_cell.length_a   1.000
_cell.length_b   1.000
_cell.length_c   1.000
_cell.angle_alpha   90.00
_cell.angle_beta   90.00
_cell.angle_gamma   90.00
#
_symmetry.space_group_name_H-M   'P 1'
#
loop_
_entity.id
_entity.type
_entity.pdbx_description
1 polymer ?
#
loop_
_entity_poly.entity_id
_entity_poly.type
_entity_poly.pdbx_seq_one_letter_code
_entity_poly.pdbx_strand_id
1 'polypeptide(L)'
;MPSVVNTAPPKSCAVIRCSQLCVDGVCTCHPGYQMQKDGVNCTDLNECQTATHNCTHEETCVNNNGSFVCLSGTTCKPGFELTVNNTCKDIDECASATHTCGSDLVCTNTEGSFDCIPKDECAEGFIKDTKRACVDINECLVIPEPCHATHTCINTIGSFICRSDSDPCGPGFVLTVDRRCEDIDECETGHVCGTDRCVNVIGSYRCECQTGFTFNQMAKVCEDINECMNSSVQHCAQNCENTRGSFKCSCSTGFNLAHNNRSCEDIDECAAETHSCSTLETCFNVQGGFHCLYFHCPQNFERIEMKTKGDLSLTVRCVKDCQPEDMICHGDPVHIITHSVLILPITEQLHEPQEIIMLRTITPAHQVEPDPTEVFFAILSTDAYLSFDVVKRTENGMIVGVVRQVKPIHSPKDIVLEVGMNYVKSGVVSYRNYVLLHVFISKYLP
;
A
#
# COMPACT_ATOMS: atom_id res chain seq x y z
N MET A 1 -43.61 29.30 47.89
CA MET A 1 -44.48 28.38 47.13
C MET A 1 -43.70 27.86 45.93
N PRO A 2 -43.35 26.57 45.88
CA PRO A 2 -43.08 25.90 44.62
C PRO A 2 -44.37 25.23 44.11
N SER A 3 -44.70 25.52 42.86
CA SER A 3 -45.88 25.03 42.15
C SER A 3 -45.78 23.52 41.90
N VAL A 4 -46.81 22.78 42.31
CA VAL A 4 -46.99 21.36 42.03
C VAL A 4 -47.28 21.19 40.54
N VAL A 5 -46.33 20.64 39.79
CA VAL A 5 -46.60 20.16 38.42
C VAL A 5 -47.28 18.80 38.54
N ASN A 6 -48.56 18.79 38.21
CA ASN A 6 -49.43 17.63 38.20
C ASN A 6 -49.03 16.74 37.02
N THR A 7 -48.27 15.67 37.25
CA THR A 7 -47.98 14.66 36.23
C THR A 7 -49.07 13.60 36.28
N ALA A 8 -49.88 13.52 35.22
CA ALA A 8 -50.86 12.46 35.02
C ALA A 8 -50.13 11.09 34.95
N PRO A 9 -50.74 10.00 35.44
CA PRO A 9 -50.08 8.69 35.47
C PRO A 9 -49.75 8.20 34.04
N PRO A 10 -48.67 7.42 33.86
CA PRO A 10 -48.30 6.88 32.55
C PRO A 10 -49.44 6.01 32.01
N LYS A 11 -49.91 6.33 30.80
CA LYS A 11 -51.01 5.61 30.15
C LYS A 11 -50.53 4.20 29.80
N SER A 12 -51.14 3.16 30.38
CA SER A 12 -50.81 1.78 30.03
C SER A 12 -51.36 1.41 28.65
N CYS A 13 -50.74 0.43 27.98
CA CYS A 13 -51.18 -0.09 26.68
C CYS A 13 -52.61 -0.68 26.66
N ALA A 14 -53.30 -0.75 27.82
CA ALA A 14 -54.71 -1.12 27.88
C ALA A 14 -55.66 0.02 27.44
N VAL A 15 -55.20 1.28 27.44
CA VAL A 15 -56.04 2.46 27.14
C VAL A 15 -55.77 3.01 25.74
N ILE A 16 -54.54 2.88 25.23
CA ILE A 16 -54.13 3.42 23.94
C ILE A 16 -54.35 2.36 22.86
N ARG A 17 -55.17 2.67 21.85
CA ARG A 17 -55.41 1.78 20.70
C ARG A 17 -54.42 2.06 19.58
N CYS A 18 -53.23 1.50 19.69
CA CYS A 18 -52.23 1.55 18.63
C CYS A 18 -52.67 0.70 17.42
N SER A 19 -52.47 1.22 16.22
CA SER A 19 -52.75 0.50 14.97
C SER A 19 -51.83 -0.73 14.76
N GLN A 20 -50.65 -0.72 15.37
CA GLN A 20 -49.66 -1.81 15.27
C GLN A 20 -49.14 -2.26 16.64
N LEU A 21 -48.04 -1.71 17.15
CA LEU A 21 -47.43 -2.12 18.42
C LEU A 21 -47.64 -1.06 19.50
N CYS A 22 -47.73 -1.50 20.76
CA CYS A 22 -47.66 -0.64 21.94
C CYS A 22 -46.59 -1.18 22.89
N VAL A 23 -45.58 -0.37 23.18
CA VAL A 23 -44.49 -0.70 24.11
C VAL A 23 -44.43 0.40 25.17
N ASP A 24 -44.55 0.00 26.45
CA ASP A 24 -44.50 0.91 27.62
C ASP A 24 -45.44 2.12 27.55
N GLY A 25 -46.62 1.97 26.93
CA GLY A 25 -47.61 3.03 26.82
C GLY A 25 -47.38 4.00 25.64
N VAL A 26 -46.47 3.66 24.73
CA VAL A 26 -46.20 4.42 23.50
C VAL A 26 -46.45 3.53 22.29
N CYS A 27 -47.17 4.04 21.30
CA CYS A 27 -47.34 3.31 20.05
C CYS A 27 -46.04 3.31 19.25
N THR A 28 -45.70 2.17 18.66
CA THR A 28 -44.55 2.02 17.77
C THR A 28 -45.00 1.32 16.48
N CYS A 29 -44.32 1.63 15.38
CA CYS A 29 -44.60 1.02 14.07
C CYS A 29 -43.61 -0.11 13.81
N HIS A 30 -44.06 -1.13 13.07
CA HIS A 30 -43.18 -2.15 12.51
C HIS A 30 -42.20 -1.51 11.51
N PRO A 31 -41.04 -2.15 11.24
CA PRO A 31 -40.15 -1.73 10.16
C PRO A 31 -40.91 -1.59 8.83
N GLY A 32 -40.62 -0.53 8.06
CA GLY A 32 -41.34 -0.19 6.82
C GLY A 32 -42.58 0.69 6.99
N TYR A 33 -42.91 1.12 8.22
CA TYR A 33 -44.06 1.99 8.51
C TYR A 33 -43.64 3.20 9.36
N GLN A 34 -44.26 4.35 9.09
CA GLN A 34 -44.04 5.60 9.82
C GLN A 34 -45.27 6.01 10.65
N MET A 35 -45.01 6.60 11.83
CA MET A 35 -46.04 7.06 12.75
C MET A 35 -46.67 8.37 12.24
N GLN A 36 -47.99 8.42 12.17
CA GLN A 36 -48.71 9.65 11.85
C GLN A 36 -48.68 10.63 13.03
N LYS A 37 -49.03 11.90 12.74
CA LYS A 37 -49.04 12.99 13.74
C LYS A 37 -50.02 12.75 14.90
N ASP A 38 -50.93 11.79 14.77
CA ASP A 38 -51.84 11.39 15.84
C ASP A 38 -51.15 10.53 16.93
N GLY A 39 -49.95 10.00 16.66
CA GLY A 39 -49.18 9.18 17.59
C GLY A 39 -49.76 7.78 17.84
N VAL A 40 -50.72 7.33 17.03
CA VAL A 40 -51.43 6.04 17.20
C VAL A 40 -51.52 5.23 15.91
N ASN A 41 -51.56 5.89 14.76
CA ASN A 41 -51.66 5.24 13.46
C ASN A 41 -50.31 5.16 12.74
N CYS A 42 -50.01 3.98 12.19
CA CYS A 42 -48.86 3.70 11.36
C CYS A 42 -49.30 3.58 9.92
N THR A 43 -48.66 4.33 9.02
CA THR A 43 -48.83 4.18 7.56
C THR A 43 -47.56 3.72 6.92
N ASP A 44 -47.73 3.03 5.80
CA ASP A 44 -46.65 2.61 4.94
C ASP A 44 -45.66 3.76 4.67
N LEU A 45 -44.37 3.49 4.86
CA LEU A 45 -43.31 4.44 4.55
C LEU A 45 -42.93 4.24 3.09
N ASN A 46 -43.29 5.16 2.21
CA ASN A 46 -42.92 5.06 0.81
C ASN A 46 -41.42 5.34 0.62
N GLU A 47 -40.60 4.28 0.65
CA GLU A 47 -39.15 4.43 0.61
C GLU A 47 -38.66 5.04 -0.72
N CYS A 48 -39.41 4.85 -1.81
CA CYS A 48 -39.14 5.45 -3.12
C CYS A 48 -39.30 6.98 -3.14
N GLN A 49 -40.18 7.55 -2.30
CA GLN A 49 -40.34 9.01 -2.19
C GLN A 49 -39.40 9.63 -1.15
N THR A 50 -39.07 8.89 -0.09
CA THR A 50 -38.16 9.35 0.95
C THR A 50 -36.69 9.08 0.62
N ALA A 51 -36.40 8.43 -0.51
CA ALA A 51 -35.06 8.04 -0.96
C ALA A 51 -34.30 7.18 0.07
N THR A 52 -35.02 6.35 0.82
CA THR A 52 -34.45 5.46 1.86
C THR A 52 -34.33 4.00 1.37
N HIS A 53 -34.40 3.78 0.06
CA HIS A 53 -34.28 2.47 -0.59
C HIS A 53 -32.84 2.19 -1.05
N ASN A 54 -32.51 0.92 -1.27
CA ASN A 54 -31.21 0.48 -1.78
C ASN A 54 -31.22 0.02 -3.24
N CYS A 55 -32.27 0.31 -4.01
CA CYS A 55 -32.30 0.05 -5.45
C CYS A 55 -31.08 0.65 -6.14
N THR A 56 -30.44 -0.12 -7.01
CA THR A 56 -29.27 0.37 -7.76
C THR A 56 -29.72 1.43 -8.77
N HIS A 57 -28.77 2.19 -9.33
CA HIS A 57 -29.10 3.21 -10.32
C HIS A 57 -29.73 2.63 -11.60
N GLU A 58 -29.64 1.31 -11.79
CA GLU A 58 -30.14 0.50 -12.91
C GLU A 58 -31.56 -0.08 -12.68
N GLU A 59 -32.14 0.17 -11.49
CA GLU A 59 -33.44 -0.37 -11.10
C GLU A 59 -34.46 0.74 -10.80
N THR A 60 -35.71 0.52 -11.20
CA THR A 60 -36.85 1.39 -10.85
C THR A 60 -37.43 0.96 -9.50
N CYS A 61 -37.43 1.86 -8.53
CA CYS A 61 -38.07 1.62 -7.23
C CYS A 61 -39.59 1.68 -7.36
N VAL A 62 -40.27 0.63 -6.91
CA VAL A 62 -41.74 0.55 -6.80
C VAL A 62 -42.11 0.27 -5.35
N ASN A 63 -42.89 1.17 -4.75
CA ASN A 63 -43.30 1.06 -3.36
C ASN A 63 -44.44 0.05 -3.18
N ASN A 64 -44.30 -0.85 -2.21
CA ASN A 64 -45.31 -1.82 -1.79
C ASN A 64 -45.69 -1.59 -0.32
N ASN A 65 -46.83 -2.11 0.11
CA ASN A 65 -47.27 -1.91 1.49
C ASN A 65 -46.38 -2.68 2.48
N GLY A 66 -45.53 -1.96 3.21
CA GLY A 66 -44.55 -2.39 4.20
C GLY A 66 -43.13 -2.57 3.69
N SER A 67 -42.85 -2.31 2.40
CA SER A 67 -41.53 -2.49 1.78
C SER A 67 -41.48 -1.94 0.33
N PHE A 68 -40.31 -1.90 -0.31
CA PHE A 68 -40.17 -1.53 -1.72
C PHE A 68 -39.59 -2.69 -2.56
N VAL A 69 -39.77 -2.64 -3.88
CA VAL A 69 -39.12 -3.55 -4.83
C VAL A 69 -38.38 -2.76 -5.90
N CYS A 70 -37.26 -3.32 -6.37
CA CYS A 70 -36.43 -2.73 -7.41
C CYS A 70 -36.59 -3.56 -8.70
N LEU A 71 -36.97 -2.92 -9.81
CA LEU A 71 -37.21 -3.58 -11.09
C LEU A 71 -36.21 -3.09 -12.15
N SER A 72 -35.40 -3.98 -12.74
CA SER A 72 -34.44 -3.64 -13.80
C SER A 72 -35.16 -3.35 -15.14
N GLY A 73 -34.81 -2.25 -15.82
CA GLY A 73 -35.46 -1.77 -17.06
C GLY A 73 -34.56 -1.79 -18.31
N THR A 74 -35.16 -1.70 -19.51
CA THR A 74 -34.49 -1.74 -20.84
C THR A 74 -34.04 -0.37 -21.39
N THR A 75 -33.99 0.67 -20.55
CA THR A 75 -33.68 2.04 -20.97
C THR A 75 -32.75 2.69 -19.95
N CYS A 76 -31.58 3.13 -20.39
CA CYS A 76 -30.61 3.80 -19.52
C CYS A 76 -31.00 5.24 -19.22
N LYS A 77 -30.55 5.75 -18.07
CA LYS A 77 -30.67 7.19 -17.75
C LYS A 77 -29.80 8.02 -18.71
N PRO A 78 -30.13 9.32 -18.95
CA PRO A 78 -29.25 10.21 -19.70
C PRO A 78 -27.82 10.22 -19.11
N GLY A 79 -26.79 10.23 -19.97
CA GLY A 79 -25.39 10.10 -19.56
C GLY A 79 -24.84 8.66 -19.64
N PHE A 80 -25.68 7.67 -19.97
CA PHE A 80 -25.28 6.26 -20.05
C PHE A 80 -25.68 5.63 -21.39
N GLU A 81 -24.83 4.77 -21.93
CA GLU A 81 -25.08 3.97 -23.13
C GLU A 81 -25.38 2.50 -22.81
N LEU A 82 -26.26 1.89 -23.60
CA LEU A 82 -26.65 0.49 -23.41
C LEU A 82 -25.58 -0.43 -24.01
N THR A 83 -24.99 -1.30 -23.20
CA THR A 83 -24.03 -2.31 -23.68
C THR A 83 -24.75 -3.51 -24.29
N VAL A 84 -24.01 -4.34 -25.02
CA VAL A 84 -24.48 -5.60 -25.63
C VAL A 84 -25.10 -6.60 -24.64
N ASN A 85 -24.86 -6.44 -23.33
CA ASN A 85 -25.42 -7.29 -22.28
C ASN A 85 -26.64 -6.66 -21.56
N ASN A 86 -27.25 -5.62 -22.14
CA ASN A 86 -28.35 -4.85 -21.53
C ASN A 86 -28.00 -4.19 -20.19
N THR A 87 -26.70 -3.95 -19.92
CA THR A 87 -26.25 -3.14 -18.78
C THR A 87 -25.93 -1.73 -19.24
N CYS A 88 -26.16 -0.74 -18.38
CA CYS A 88 -25.91 0.65 -18.70
C CYS A 88 -24.47 1.00 -18.32
N LYS A 89 -23.68 1.43 -19.30
CA LYS A 89 -22.32 1.92 -19.06
C LYS A 89 -22.31 3.43 -19.18
N ASP A 90 -21.63 4.07 -18.24
CA ASP A 90 -21.37 5.51 -18.28
C ASP A 90 -20.66 5.94 -19.58
N ILE A 91 -21.11 7.04 -20.17
CA ILE A 91 -20.50 7.62 -21.36
C ILE A 91 -19.33 8.48 -20.91
N ASP A 92 -18.10 8.06 -21.20
CA ASP A 92 -16.93 8.89 -20.90
C ASP A 92 -16.82 10.04 -21.91
N GLU A 93 -17.37 11.21 -21.58
CA GLU A 93 -17.35 12.38 -22.47
C GLU A 93 -15.94 12.99 -22.60
N CYS A 94 -15.04 12.71 -21.65
CA CYS A 94 -13.65 13.13 -21.69
C CYS A 94 -12.83 12.30 -22.70
N ALA A 95 -13.01 10.98 -22.72
CA ALA A 95 -12.38 10.10 -23.70
C ALA A 95 -13.00 10.23 -25.09
N SER A 96 -14.31 10.52 -25.15
CA SER A 96 -15.05 10.67 -26.41
C SER A 96 -14.92 12.07 -27.03
N ALA A 97 -14.24 13.01 -26.35
CA ALA A 97 -14.09 14.42 -26.73
C ALA A 97 -15.42 15.15 -27.03
N THR A 98 -16.50 14.73 -26.37
CA THR A 98 -17.84 15.33 -26.49
C THR A 98 -18.15 16.35 -25.39
N HIS A 99 -17.21 16.56 -24.46
CA HIS A 99 -17.33 17.54 -23.38
C HIS A 99 -17.24 18.99 -23.90
N THR A 100 -17.86 19.91 -23.15
CA THR A 100 -17.83 21.37 -23.45
C THR A 100 -16.91 22.17 -22.53
N CYS A 101 -15.95 21.51 -21.87
CA CYS A 101 -14.95 22.20 -21.04
C CYS A 101 -14.12 23.20 -21.88
N GLY A 102 -13.91 24.42 -21.36
CA GLY A 102 -13.00 25.40 -21.95
C GLY A 102 -11.53 24.97 -21.87
N SER A 103 -10.66 25.59 -22.66
CA SER A 103 -9.22 25.24 -22.76
C SER A 103 -8.45 25.25 -21.43
N ASP A 104 -8.98 25.98 -20.44
CA ASP A 104 -8.34 26.21 -19.15
C ASP A 104 -8.89 25.29 -18.03
N LEU A 105 -9.80 24.37 -18.38
CA LEU A 105 -10.40 23.39 -17.48
C LEU A 105 -10.01 21.97 -17.89
N VAL A 106 -9.85 21.09 -16.91
CA VAL A 106 -9.63 19.66 -17.12
C VAL A 106 -10.97 18.96 -17.03
N CYS A 107 -11.30 18.19 -18.07
CA CYS A 107 -12.44 17.29 -18.05
C CYS A 107 -12.11 16.10 -17.14
N THR A 108 -12.97 15.86 -16.16
CA THR A 108 -12.96 14.65 -15.33
C THR A 108 -14.27 13.94 -15.51
N ASN A 109 -14.23 12.69 -15.97
CA ASN A 109 -15.43 11.90 -16.17
C ASN A 109 -16.07 11.56 -14.82
N THR A 110 -17.38 11.73 -14.72
CA THR A 110 -18.16 11.39 -13.52
C THR A 110 -19.31 10.46 -13.90
N GLU A 111 -19.85 9.72 -12.94
CA GLU A 111 -20.89 8.75 -13.27
C GLU A 111 -22.18 9.47 -13.72
N GLY A 112 -22.48 9.38 -15.01
CA GLY A 112 -23.61 9.99 -15.71
C GLY A 112 -23.40 11.38 -16.28
N SER A 113 -22.17 11.93 -16.24
CA SER A 113 -21.81 13.26 -16.74
C SER A 113 -20.28 13.45 -16.75
N PHE A 114 -19.81 14.64 -17.07
CA PHE A 114 -18.43 15.07 -16.81
C PHE A 114 -18.42 16.33 -15.96
N ASP A 115 -17.37 16.50 -15.16
CA ASP A 115 -17.04 17.74 -14.48
C ASP A 115 -15.87 18.44 -15.18
N CYS A 116 -15.92 19.77 -15.25
CA CYS A 116 -14.81 20.58 -15.71
C CYS A 116 -14.16 21.25 -14.50
N ILE A 117 -13.05 20.70 -14.02
CA ILE A 117 -12.36 21.24 -12.86
C ILE A 117 -11.20 22.15 -13.29
N PRO A 118 -10.87 23.20 -12.51
CA PRO A 118 -9.67 24.00 -12.74
C PRO A 118 -8.41 23.13 -12.61
N LYS A 119 -7.41 23.35 -13.46
CA LYS A 119 -6.08 22.72 -13.27
C LYS A 119 -5.54 23.06 -11.87
N ASP A 120 -5.07 22.04 -11.15
CA ASP A 120 -4.54 22.21 -9.78
C ASP A 120 -3.32 23.13 -9.73
N GLU A 121 -2.60 23.23 -10.84
CA GLU A 121 -1.53 24.20 -11.05
C GLU A 121 -1.92 25.10 -12.21
N CYS A 122 -1.84 26.42 -11.99
CA CYS A 122 -1.92 27.35 -13.09
C CYS A 122 -0.62 27.23 -13.92
N ALA A 123 -0.70 27.51 -15.23
CA ALA A 123 0.49 27.61 -16.05
C ALA A 123 1.48 28.63 -15.45
N GLU A 124 2.77 28.48 -15.75
CA GLU A 124 3.79 29.46 -15.31
C GLU A 124 3.36 30.88 -15.71
N GLY A 125 3.50 31.83 -14.77
CA GLY A 125 3.04 33.23 -14.94
C GLY A 125 1.61 33.52 -14.47
N PHE A 126 0.89 32.55 -13.88
CA PHE A 126 -0.49 32.73 -13.41
C PHE A 126 -0.66 32.35 -11.93
N ILE A 127 -1.54 33.05 -11.21
CA ILE A 127 -1.94 32.74 -9.83
C ILE A 127 -3.44 32.49 -9.74
N LYS A 128 -3.87 31.71 -8.74
CA LYS A 128 -5.30 31.52 -8.47
C LYS A 128 -5.88 32.75 -7.78
N ASP A 129 -6.94 33.30 -8.35
CA ASP A 129 -7.72 34.36 -7.72
C ASP A 129 -8.61 33.81 -6.58
N THR A 130 -9.37 34.71 -5.93
CA THR A 130 -10.29 34.34 -4.83
C THR A 130 -11.39 33.37 -5.22
N LYS A 131 -11.60 33.14 -6.52
CA LYS A 131 -12.57 32.19 -7.09
C LYS A 131 -11.88 30.96 -7.70
N ARG A 132 -10.58 30.75 -7.43
CA ARG A 132 -9.74 29.67 -7.97
C ARG A 132 -9.61 29.67 -9.50
N ALA A 133 -9.85 30.80 -10.15
CA ALA A 133 -9.54 30.99 -11.56
C ALA A 133 -8.07 31.39 -11.71
N CYS A 134 -7.38 30.86 -12.73
CA CYS A 134 -6.02 31.28 -13.04
C CYS A 134 -6.05 32.67 -13.67
N VAL A 135 -5.50 33.64 -12.95
CA VAL A 135 -5.34 35.01 -13.39
C VAL A 135 -3.86 35.30 -13.58
N ASP A 136 -3.58 36.11 -14.59
CA ASP A 136 -2.24 36.56 -14.92
C ASP A 136 -1.58 37.28 -13.73
N ILE A 137 -0.33 36.91 -13.41
CA ILE A 137 0.47 37.63 -12.42
C ILE A 137 0.95 38.90 -13.09
N ASN A 138 0.63 40.07 -12.55
CA ASN A 138 1.26 41.29 -13.04
C ASN A 138 2.65 41.46 -12.43
N GLU A 139 3.69 40.93 -13.06
CA GLU A 139 5.05 40.94 -12.51
C GLU A 139 5.60 42.36 -12.36
N CYS A 140 5.15 43.30 -13.20
CA CYS A 140 5.52 44.72 -13.10
C CYS A 140 5.04 45.39 -11.81
N LEU A 141 4.04 44.83 -11.13
CA LEU A 141 3.50 45.34 -9.87
C LEU A 141 3.96 44.51 -8.66
N VAL A 142 4.23 43.21 -8.86
CA VAL A 142 4.48 42.26 -7.78
C VAL A 142 5.98 42.04 -7.54
N ILE A 143 6.81 42.08 -8.57
CA ILE A 143 8.27 41.91 -8.46
C ILE A 143 8.91 43.30 -8.30
N PRO A 144 9.66 43.57 -7.22
CA PRO A 144 10.43 44.82 -7.10
C PRO A 144 11.58 44.85 -8.11
N GLU A 145 11.65 45.90 -8.92
CA GLU A 145 12.64 46.06 -10.01
C GLU A 145 12.73 44.84 -10.96
N PRO A 146 11.63 44.47 -11.64
CA PRO A 146 11.62 43.30 -12.52
C PRO A 146 12.47 43.51 -13.78
N CYS A 147 12.78 44.77 -14.11
CA CYS A 147 13.56 45.19 -15.24
C CYS A 147 14.74 46.05 -14.79
N HIS A 148 15.81 46.07 -15.59
CA HIS A 148 16.94 46.99 -15.40
C HIS A 148 16.46 48.45 -15.37
N ALA A 149 17.12 49.33 -14.61
CA ALA A 149 16.70 50.73 -14.36
C ALA A 149 16.48 51.59 -15.63
N THR A 150 16.96 51.14 -16.79
CA THR A 150 16.80 51.80 -18.10
C THR A 150 15.68 51.22 -18.97
N HIS A 151 14.93 50.22 -18.47
CA HIS A 151 13.88 49.51 -19.21
C HIS A 151 12.52 49.71 -18.54
N THR A 152 11.49 49.86 -19.35
CA THR A 152 10.08 49.93 -18.92
C THR A 152 9.49 48.53 -18.89
N CYS A 153 8.93 48.12 -17.76
CA CYS A 153 8.20 46.86 -17.63
C CYS A 153 6.79 46.98 -18.25
N ILE A 154 6.41 46.00 -19.07
CA ILE A 154 5.08 45.88 -19.67
C ILE A 154 4.56 44.48 -19.35
N ASN A 155 3.42 44.41 -18.68
CA ASN A 155 2.77 43.15 -18.36
C ASN A 155 2.19 42.50 -19.61
N THR A 156 2.41 41.20 -19.78
CA THR A 156 1.83 40.38 -20.86
C THR A 156 1.11 39.19 -20.25
N ILE A 157 0.30 38.47 -21.02
CA ILE A 157 -0.43 37.32 -20.46
C ILE A 157 0.55 36.14 -20.28
N GLY A 158 0.75 35.70 -19.04
CA GLY A 158 1.64 34.62 -18.62
C GLY A 158 3.10 35.03 -18.41
N SER A 159 3.44 36.31 -18.55
CA SER A 159 4.81 36.81 -18.37
C SER A 159 4.87 38.35 -18.42
N PHE A 160 6.06 38.94 -18.37
CA PHE A 160 6.27 40.36 -18.61
C PHE A 160 7.43 40.61 -19.59
N ILE A 161 7.39 41.74 -20.29
CA ILE A 161 8.48 42.17 -21.16
C ILE A 161 9.11 43.47 -20.65
N CYS A 162 10.45 43.54 -20.70
CA CYS A 162 11.22 44.73 -20.39
C CYS A 162 11.64 45.42 -21.68
N ARG A 163 11.18 46.65 -21.92
CA ARG A 163 11.48 47.42 -23.15
C ARG A 163 12.40 48.59 -22.85
N SER A 164 13.51 48.73 -23.59
CA SER A 164 14.31 49.98 -23.57
C SER A 164 14.19 50.73 -24.90
N ASP A 165 14.54 52.02 -24.87
CA ASP A 165 14.66 52.83 -26.10
C ASP A 165 15.83 52.40 -26.99
N SER A 166 16.80 51.65 -26.45
CA SER A 166 17.98 51.11 -27.16
C SER A 166 17.79 49.70 -27.72
N ASP A 167 16.87 48.91 -27.15
CA ASP A 167 16.50 47.58 -27.62
C ASP A 167 14.96 47.43 -27.51
N PRO A 168 14.22 47.87 -28.54
CA PRO A 168 12.75 47.96 -28.50
C PRO A 168 12.03 46.61 -28.48
N CYS A 169 12.73 45.52 -28.81
CA CYS A 169 12.16 44.20 -29.02
C CYS A 169 12.46 43.19 -27.90
N GLY A 170 13.51 43.44 -27.10
CA GLY A 170 13.91 42.54 -26.02
C GLY A 170 14.72 41.33 -26.52
N PRO A 171 15.23 40.49 -25.60
CA PRO A 171 16.03 39.32 -25.96
C PRO A 171 15.22 38.32 -26.79
N GLY A 172 15.84 37.74 -27.82
CA GLY A 172 15.20 36.78 -28.74
C GLY A 172 14.52 37.42 -29.96
N PHE A 173 14.53 38.74 -30.09
CA PHE A 173 13.87 39.45 -31.20
C PHE A 173 14.76 40.51 -31.84
N VAL A 174 14.62 40.72 -33.15
CA VAL A 174 15.34 41.73 -33.93
C VAL A 174 14.38 42.77 -34.49
N LEU A 175 14.76 44.05 -34.39
CA LEU A 175 13.99 45.15 -34.96
C LEU A 175 14.21 45.26 -36.46
N THR A 176 13.15 45.04 -37.22
CA THR A 176 13.14 45.21 -38.68
C THR A 176 13.13 46.67 -39.10
N VAL A 177 13.45 46.94 -40.37
CA VAL A 177 13.40 48.29 -40.98
C VAL A 177 12.02 48.94 -40.84
N ASP A 178 10.95 48.13 -40.82
CA ASP A 178 9.55 48.56 -40.62
C ASP A 178 9.18 48.82 -39.14
N ARG A 179 10.15 48.78 -38.22
CA ARG A 179 9.95 48.88 -36.76
C ARG A 179 9.04 47.78 -36.18
N ARG A 180 9.03 46.59 -36.80
CA ARG A 180 8.41 45.38 -36.23
C ARG A 180 9.48 44.53 -35.56
N CYS A 181 9.12 43.86 -34.48
CA CYS A 181 9.97 42.86 -33.85
C CYS A 181 9.71 41.52 -34.53
N GLU A 182 10.74 40.99 -35.18
CA GLU A 182 10.73 39.63 -35.72
C GLU A 182 11.58 38.74 -34.84
N ASP A 183 11.14 37.50 -34.69
CA ASP A 183 11.82 36.47 -33.94
C ASP A 183 13.22 36.21 -34.50
N ILE A 184 14.22 36.07 -33.63
CA ILE A 184 15.56 35.65 -34.05
C ILE A 184 15.54 34.13 -34.14
N ASP A 185 15.61 33.59 -35.35
CA ASP A 185 15.79 32.15 -35.51
C ASP A 185 17.21 31.75 -35.11
N GLU A 186 17.40 31.37 -33.84
CA GLU A 186 18.72 30.99 -33.37
C GLU A 186 19.22 29.71 -34.07
N CYS A 187 18.33 28.85 -34.57
CA CYS A 187 18.72 27.66 -35.32
C CYS A 187 19.44 27.99 -36.62
N GLU A 188 19.11 29.12 -37.26
CA GLU A 188 19.79 29.63 -38.45
C GLU A 188 21.12 30.35 -38.15
N THR A 189 21.32 30.80 -36.89
CA THR A 189 22.57 31.47 -36.47
C THR A 189 23.74 30.50 -36.19
N GLY A 190 23.44 29.21 -36.01
CA GLY A 190 24.42 28.12 -35.92
C GLY A 190 25.02 27.86 -34.52
N HIS A 191 25.42 26.61 -34.28
CA HIS A 191 26.11 26.12 -33.06
C HIS A 191 25.32 26.20 -31.73
N VAL A 192 23.99 26.33 -31.77
CA VAL A 192 23.18 26.52 -30.55
C VAL A 192 22.80 25.20 -29.84
N CYS A 193 22.67 24.11 -30.60
CA CYS A 193 22.34 22.77 -30.10
C CYS A 193 23.45 21.73 -30.37
N GLY A 194 24.68 22.17 -30.67
CA GLY A 194 25.76 21.26 -31.06
C GLY A 194 25.41 20.46 -32.32
N THR A 195 25.36 19.12 -32.20
CA THR A 195 24.98 18.19 -33.29
C THR A 195 23.50 17.81 -33.29
N ASP A 196 22.73 18.24 -32.31
CA ASP A 196 21.35 17.81 -32.09
C ASP A 196 20.32 18.76 -32.73
N ARG A 197 19.05 18.32 -32.80
CA ARG A 197 18.00 19.04 -33.54
C ARG A 197 17.61 20.32 -32.81
N CYS A 198 17.81 21.46 -33.46
CA CYS A 198 17.31 22.75 -33.00
C CYS A 198 15.87 22.96 -33.48
N VAL A 199 15.01 23.45 -32.61
CA VAL A 199 13.66 23.91 -32.95
C VAL A 199 13.49 25.34 -32.49
N ASN A 200 13.26 26.23 -33.45
CA ASN A 200 12.97 27.62 -33.19
C ASN A 200 11.59 27.78 -32.52
N VAL A 201 11.50 28.64 -31.52
CA VAL A 201 10.29 28.93 -30.75
C VAL A 201 10.17 30.44 -30.65
N ILE A 202 8.96 31.01 -30.72
CA ILE A 202 8.84 32.48 -30.64
C ILE A 202 9.49 33.01 -29.35
N GLY A 203 10.53 33.85 -29.50
CA GLY A 203 11.35 34.45 -28.46
C GLY A 203 12.49 33.59 -27.92
N SER A 204 12.72 32.39 -28.44
CA SER A 204 13.80 31.49 -27.99
C SER A 204 14.02 30.28 -28.91
N TYR A 205 14.78 29.30 -28.45
CA TYR A 205 14.92 28.01 -29.12
C TYR A 205 14.89 26.90 -28.09
N ARG A 206 14.53 25.69 -28.54
CA ARG A 206 14.74 24.48 -27.76
C ARG A 206 15.57 23.48 -28.55
N CYS A 207 16.47 22.81 -27.86
CA CYS A 207 17.22 21.70 -28.42
C CYS A 207 16.50 20.40 -28.08
N GLU A 208 16.18 19.62 -29.10
CA GLU A 208 15.60 18.30 -28.94
C GLU A 208 16.71 17.26 -28.93
N CYS A 209 17.03 16.81 -27.72
CA CYS A 209 17.98 15.75 -27.50
C CYS A 209 17.37 14.38 -27.85
N GLN A 210 18.24 13.44 -28.23
CA GLN A 210 17.85 12.03 -28.39
C GLN A 210 17.32 11.47 -27.06
N THR A 211 16.49 10.44 -27.13
CA THR A 211 16.00 9.73 -25.93
C THR A 211 17.19 9.26 -25.08
N GLY A 212 17.13 9.51 -23.76
CA GLY A 212 18.22 9.22 -22.83
C GLY A 212 19.22 10.37 -22.65
N PHE A 213 19.00 11.52 -23.28
CA PHE A 213 19.85 12.71 -23.13
C PHE A 213 19.06 13.93 -22.66
N THR A 214 19.73 14.84 -21.96
CA THR A 214 19.19 16.12 -21.51
C THR A 214 20.06 17.27 -22.02
N PHE A 215 19.45 18.43 -22.27
CA PHE A 215 20.18 19.57 -22.83
C PHE A 215 20.88 20.37 -21.72
N ASN A 216 22.20 20.44 -21.77
CA ASN A 216 22.98 21.28 -20.88
C ASN A 216 23.13 22.69 -21.49
N GLN A 217 22.40 23.67 -20.93
CA GLN A 217 22.39 25.05 -21.45
C GLN A 217 23.76 25.74 -21.40
N MET A 218 24.60 25.43 -20.40
CA MET A 218 25.93 26.04 -20.26
C MET A 218 26.92 25.48 -21.29
N ALA A 219 26.90 24.16 -21.48
CA ALA A 219 27.78 23.48 -22.41
C ALA A 219 27.24 23.46 -23.85
N LYS A 220 25.97 23.84 -24.06
CA LYS A 220 25.24 23.83 -25.34
C LYS A 220 25.29 22.48 -26.06
N VAL A 221 25.23 21.40 -25.29
CA VAL A 221 25.28 20.02 -25.78
C VAL A 221 24.26 19.16 -25.05
N CYS A 222 23.76 18.13 -25.73
CA CYS A 222 22.99 17.08 -25.09
C CYS A 222 23.94 16.15 -24.33
N GLU A 223 23.77 16.11 -23.01
CA GLU A 223 24.51 15.22 -22.13
C GLU A 223 23.66 14.00 -21.77
N ASP A 224 24.34 12.90 -21.53
CA ASP A 224 23.74 11.64 -21.17
C ASP A 224 23.02 11.74 -19.82
N ILE A 225 21.77 11.28 -19.75
CA ILE A 225 21.03 11.21 -18.49
C ILE A 225 21.57 10.01 -17.72
N ASN A 226 22.19 10.24 -16.56
CA ASN A 226 22.64 9.13 -15.72
C ASN A 226 21.47 8.56 -14.91
N GLU A 227 20.83 7.51 -15.42
CA GLU A 227 19.66 6.91 -14.76
C GLU A 227 20.02 6.23 -13.43
N CYS A 228 21.30 5.91 -13.21
CA CYS A 228 21.77 5.30 -11.95
C CYS A 228 21.93 6.31 -10.80
N MET A 229 21.94 7.62 -11.08
CA MET A 229 22.08 8.66 -10.06
C MET A 229 20.73 9.22 -9.60
N ASN A 230 19.63 8.87 -10.26
CA ASN A 230 18.30 9.36 -9.93
C ASN A 230 17.66 8.49 -8.83
N SER A 231 17.67 8.95 -7.58
CA SER A 231 17.13 8.21 -6.44
C SER A 231 15.60 8.18 -6.36
N SER A 232 14.90 9.00 -7.16
CA SER A 232 13.44 9.11 -7.13
C SER A 232 12.72 8.01 -7.93
N VAL A 233 13.42 7.33 -8.85
CA VAL A 233 12.87 6.23 -9.66
C VAL A 233 13.89 5.09 -9.67
N GLN A 234 13.60 4.00 -8.96
CA GLN A 234 14.48 2.84 -8.94
C GLN A 234 14.41 2.07 -10.27
N HIS A 235 15.35 2.34 -11.17
CA HIS A 235 15.38 1.78 -12.52
C HIS A 235 15.85 0.32 -12.59
N CYS A 236 16.67 -0.11 -11.64
CA CYS A 236 17.18 -1.48 -11.50
C CYS A 236 16.92 -2.00 -10.09
N ALA A 237 16.63 -3.29 -9.94
CA ALA A 237 16.42 -3.92 -8.63
C ALA A 237 17.72 -4.01 -7.81
N GLN A 238 18.87 -4.19 -8.47
CA GLN A 238 20.17 -4.32 -7.79
C GLN A 238 21.22 -3.37 -8.39
N ASN A 239 22.04 -3.83 -9.34
CA ASN A 239 23.16 -3.05 -9.86
C ASN A 239 22.75 -2.31 -11.14
N CYS A 240 23.08 -1.03 -11.22
CA CYS A 240 22.86 -0.17 -12.37
C CYS A 240 24.20 0.30 -12.95
N GLU A 241 24.38 0.12 -14.25
CA GLU A 241 25.50 0.65 -15.02
C GLU A 241 24.98 1.66 -16.04
N ASN A 242 25.41 2.92 -15.92
CA ASN A 242 25.02 3.97 -16.85
C ASN A 242 25.73 3.77 -18.19
N THR A 243 24.99 3.87 -19.29
CA THR A 243 25.53 3.73 -20.64
C THR A 243 25.12 4.93 -21.48
N ARG A 244 25.79 5.19 -22.60
CA ARG A 244 25.44 6.34 -23.42
C ARG A 244 24.04 6.16 -24.05
N GLY A 245 23.09 7.01 -23.67
CA GLY A 245 21.70 7.07 -24.11
C GLY A 245 20.75 6.09 -23.39
N SER A 246 21.24 5.34 -22.38
CA SER A 246 20.44 4.37 -21.64
C SER A 246 21.19 3.83 -20.42
N PHE A 247 20.69 2.77 -19.80
CA PHE A 247 21.36 2.07 -18.71
C PHE A 247 21.23 0.56 -18.86
N LYS A 248 22.11 -0.17 -18.16
CA LYS A 248 22.07 -1.62 -18.09
C LYS A 248 21.95 -2.06 -16.63
N CYS A 249 20.95 -2.89 -16.36
CA CYS A 249 20.84 -3.55 -15.06
C CYS A 249 21.60 -4.87 -15.05
N SER A 250 22.17 -5.19 -13.90
CA SER A 250 22.77 -6.50 -13.63
C SER A 250 22.42 -6.96 -12.22
N CYS A 251 22.46 -8.27 -12.03
CA CYS A 251 22.14 -8.91 -10.76
C CYS A 251 23.42 -9.37 -10.07
N SER A 252 23.40 -9.35 -8.75
CA SER A 252 24.46 -9.90 -7.91
C SER A 252 24.47 -11.42 -8.01
N THR A 253 25.56 -12.05 -7.55
CA THR A 253 25.64 -13.51 -7.46
C THR A 253 24.44 -14.09 -6.71
N GLY A 254 23.92 -15.22 -7.18
CA GLY A 254 22.70 -15.86 -6.64
C GLY A 254 21.40 -15.40 -7.31
N PHE A 255 21.47 -14.52 -8.32
CA PHE A 255 20.29 -14.00 -9.02
C PHE A 255 20.44 -14.04 -10.53
N ASN A 256 19.33 -14.27 -11.23
CA ASN A 256 19.19 -14.12 -12.67
C ASN A 256 18.49 -12.81 -13.02
N LEU A 257 18.91 -12.18 -14.12
CA LEU A 257 18.20 -11.02 -14.66
C LEU A 257 16.88 -11.47 -15.28
N ALA A 258 15.77 -10.97 -14.75
CA ALA A 258 14.44 -11.27 -15.22
C ALA A 258 14.24 -10.78 -16.67
N HIS A 259 13.20 -11.27 -17.33
CA HIS A 259 12.89 -10.92 -18.73
C HIS A 259 12.64 -9.43 -18.98
N ASN A 260 12.29 -8.67 -17.95
CA ASN A 260 12.13 -7.22 -18.04
C ASN A 260 13.46 -6.44 -18.05
N ASN A 261 14.60 -7.12 -17.98
CA ASN A 261 15.95 -6.57 -17.90
C ASN A 261 16.17 -5.57 -16.75
N ARG A 262 15.36 -5.64 -15.69
CA ARG A 262 15.37 -4.70 -14.57
C ARG A 262 15.27 -5.37 -13.20
N SER A 263 14.49 -6.44 -13.11
CA SER A 263 14.31 -7.23 -11.90
C SER A 263 15.33 -8.36 -11.81
N CYS A 264 15.64 -8.76 -10.59
CA CYS A 264 16.52 -9.88 -10.30
C CYS A 264 15.71 -10.97 -9.61
N GLU A 265 15.68 -12.16 -10.21
CA GLU A 265 15.00 -13.34 -9.68
C GLU A 265 16.02 -14.24 -9.01
N ASP A 266 15.67 -14.73 -7.82
CA ASP A 266 16.52 -15.63 -7.05
C ASP A 266 16.77 -16.94 -7.80
N ILE A 267 18.00 -17.45 -7.71
CA ILE A 267 18.35 -18.77 -8.24
C ILE A 267 18.06 -19.79 -7.16
N ASP A 268 17.07 -20.65 -7.36
CA ASP A 268 16.85 -21.76 -6.45
C ASP A 268 17.92 -22.84 -6.66
N GLU A 269 19.07 -22.72 -5.96
CA GLU A 269 20.17 -23.67 -6.13
C GLU A 269 19.82 -25.07 -5.63
N CYS A 270 18.84 -25.18 -4.72
CA CYS A 270 18.34 -26.46 -4.23
C CYS A 270 17.50 -27.17 -5.30
N ALA A 271 16.62 -26.46 -6.01
CA ALA A 271 15.84 -27.01 -7.10
C ALA A 271 16.68 -27.26 -8.36
N ALA A 272 17.69 -26.41 -8.60
CA ALA A 272 18.61 -26.56 -9.72
C ALA A 272 19.70 -27.61 -9.50
N GLU A 273 19.80 -28.18 -8.28
CA GLU A 273 20.86 -29.11 -7.86
C GLU A 273 22.28 -28.55 -8.07
N THR A 274 22.44 -27.23 -8.02
CA THR A 274 23.73 -26.53 -8.16
C THR A 274 24.38 -26.20 -6.81
N HIS A 275 23.72 -26.57 -5.71
CA HIS A 275 24.21 -26.39 -4.36
C HIS A 275 25.40 -27.33 -4.04
N SER A 276 26.20 -26.97 -3.03
CA SER A 276 27.38 -27.73 -2.60
C SER A 276 27.17 -28.47 -1.27
N CYS A 277 25.92 -28.80 -0.95
CA CYS A 277 25.59 -29.53 0.29
C CYS A 277 26.04 -30.98 0.25
N SER A 278 26.47 -31.49 1.40
CA SER A 278 26.76 -32.92 1.59
C SER A 278 25.48 -33.77 1.43
N THR A 279 25.65 -35.04 1.08
CA THR A 279 24.54 -36.02 1.01
C THR A 279 23.79 -36.22 2.33
N LEU A 280 24.38 -35.82 3.46
CA LEU A 280 23.74 -35.87 4.78
C LEU A 280 22.98 -34.59 5.11
N GLU A 281 23.27 -33.48 4.41
CA GLU A 281 22.68 -32.17 4.65
C GLU A 281 21.41 -31.98 3.81
N THR A 282 20.48 -31.21 4.35
CA THR A 282 19.32 -30.73 3.61
C THR A 282 19.61 -29.33 3.09
N CYS A 283 19.37 -29.11 1.79
CA CYS A 283 19.49 -27.79 1.16
C CYS A 283 18.25 -26.95 1.45
N PHE A 284 18.47 -25.69 1.82
CA PHE A 284 17.44 -24.68 2.00
C PHE A 284 17.75 -23.49 1.09
N ASN A 285 16.86 -23.19 0.17
CA ASN A 285 16.99 -22.04 -0.71
C ASN A 285 16.72 -20.75 0.07
N VAL A 286 17.57 -19.75 -0.08
CA VAL A 286 17.39 -18.42 0.51
C VAL A 286 17.66 -17.38 -0.56
N GLN A 287 17.08 -16.18 -0.44
CA GLN A 287 17.38 -15.19 -1.47
C GLN A 287 18.86 -14.82 -1.53
N GLY A 288 19.45 -15.03 -2.71
CA GLY A 288 20.85 -14.81 -3.03
C GLY A 288 21.77 -16.00 -2.75
N GLY A 289 21.24 -17.18 -2.41
CA GLY A 289 22.02 -18.39 -2.22
C GLY A 289 21.29 -19.54 -1.52
N PHE A 290 22.06 -20.43 -0.88
CA PHE A 290 21.49 -21.58 -0.17
C PHE A 290 22.22 -21.86 1.14
N HIS A 291 21.51 -22.51 2.07
CA HIS A 291 22.09 -23.03 3.30
C HIS A 291 21.97 -24.56 3.34
N CYS A 292 23.05 -25.20 3.77
CA CYS A 292 23.08 -26.64 4.02
C CYS A 292 22.97 -26.88 5.51
N LEU A 293 21.88 -27.50 5.95
CA LEU A 293 21.69 -27.83 7.36
C LEU A 293 21.68 -29.33 7.57
N TYR A 294 22.48 -29.77 8.53
CA TYR A 294 22.43 -31.12 9.06
C TYR A 294 21.68 -31.14 10.39
N PHE A 295 20.57 -31.89 10.45
CA PHE A 295 19.79 -32.06 11.67
C PHE A 295 20.14 -33.39 12.34
N HIS A 296 20.92 -33.33 13.42
CA HIS A 296 21.22 -34.52 14.22
C HIS A 296 20.26 -34.63 15.41
N CYS A 297 19.50 -35.72 15.48
CA CYS A 297 18.76 -36.06 16.70
C CYS A 297 19.72 -36.61 17.77
N PRO A 298 19.58 -36.22 19.05
CA PRO A 298 20.40 -36.77 20.14
C PRO A 298 20.28 -38.28 20.24
N GLN A 299 21.24 -38.93 20.92
CA GLN A 299 21.22 -40.38 21.10
C GLN A 299 19.92 -40.83 21.78
N ASN A 300 19.29 -41.89 21.23
CA ASN A 300 18.00 -42.44 21.64
C ASN A 300 16.76 -41.62 21.27
N PHE A 301 16.87 -40.67 20.35
CA PHE A 301 15.73 -40.01 19.72
C PHE A 301 15.47 -40.58 18.33
N GLU A 302 14.21 -40.79 18.00
CA GLU A 302 13.76 -41.16 16.66
C GLU A 302 13.46 -39.90 15.83
N ARG A 303 13.93 -39.87 14.58
CA ARG A 303 13.73 -38.75 13.66
C ARG A 303 12.41 -38.93 12.91
N ILE A 304 11.52 -37.95 13.01
CA ILE A 304 10.27 -37.87 12.27
C ILE A 304 10.33 -36.65 11.34
N GLU A 305 10.27 -36.90 10.04
CA GLU A 305 10.15 -35.84 9.02
C GLU A 305 8.67 -35.48 8.81
N MET A 306 8.32 -34.21 8.99
CA MET A 306 6.99 -33.71 8.63
C MET A 306 7.11 -32.85 7.36
N LYS A 307 6.64 -33.38 6.23
CA LYS A 307 6.44 -32.58 5.01
C LYS A 307 5.04 -31.96 5.06
N THR A 308 4.93 -30.72 5.52
CA THR A 308 3.68 -29.95 5.42
C THR A 308 3.50 -29.49 3.98
N LYS A 309 2.32 -29.74 3.40
CA LYS A 309 2.02 -29.44 2.01
C LYS A 309 1.90 -27.91 1.84
N GLY A 310 2.88 -27.28 1.20
CA GLY A 310 2.80 -25.86 0.77
C GLY A 310 3.53 -24.83 1.65
N ASP A 311 4.36 -25.24 2.61
CA ASP A 311 5.19 -24.34 3.41
C ASP A 311 6.66 -24.75 3.25
N LEU A 312 7.56 -23.79 2.95
CA LEU A 312 9.01 -24.04 2.78
C LEU A 312 9.70 -24.44 4.09
N SER A 313 9.00 -24.39 5.23
CA SER A 313 9.54 -24.79 6.52
C SER A 313 9.52 -26.32 6.70
N LEU A 314 10.62 -26.98 6.28
CA LEU A 314 10.85 -28.38 6.65
C LEU A 314 11.02 -28.47 8.18
N THR A 315 10.04 -29.06 8.85
CA THR A 315 10.08 -29.25 10.29
C THR A 315 10.61 -30.65 10.61
N VAL A 316 11.84 -30.74 11.15
CA VAL A 316 12.40 -32.01 11.64
C VAL A 316 12.08 -32.16 13.12
N ARG A 317 11.43 -33.27 13.50
CA ARG A 317 11.14 -33.60 14.90
C ARG A 317 11.99 -34.76 15.37
N CYS A 318 12.68 -34.60 16.49
CA CYS A 318 13.34 -35.69 17.19
C CYS A 318 12.49 -36.06 18.39
N VAL A 319 11.96 -37.28 18.42
CA VAL A 319 11.07 -37.77 19.49
C VAL A 319 11.76 -38.82 20.33
N LYS A 320 11.68 -38.70 21.65
CA LYS A 320 12.14 -39.74 22.57
C LYS A 320 10.92 -40.39 23.22
N ASP A 321 10.72 -41.68 22.97
CA ASP A 321 9.67 -42.45 23.62
C ASP A 321 10.21 -43.06 24.93
N CYS A 322 9.73 -42.57 26.08
CA CYS A 322 10.17 -43.04 27.37
C CYS A 322 9.34 -44.26 27.78
N GLN A 323 10.00 -45.38 28.08
CA GLN A 323 9.32 -46.54 28.65
C GLN A 323 8.75 -46.20 30.04
N PRO A 324 7.63 -46.81 30.48
CA PRO A 324 6.95 -46.48 31.73
C PRO A 324 7.83 -46.61 32.99
N GLU A 325 8.87 -47.44 32.92
CA GLU A 325 9.75 -47.81 34.03
C GLU A 325 11.08 -47.02 34.06
N ASP A 326 11.35 -46.19 33.05
CA ASP A 326 12.54 -45.33 33.01
C ASP A 326 12.31 -44.00 33.75
N MET A 327 12.39 -44.06 35.08
CA MET A 327 12.22 -42.89 35.96
C MET A 327 13.22 -41.75 35.68
N ILE A 328 14.37 -42.05 35.07
CA ILE A 328 15.38 -41.05 34.69
C ILE A 328 14.90 -40.30 33.43
N CYS A 329 14.34 -41.01 32.46
CA CYS A 329 13.72 -40.43 31.26
C CYS A 329 12.53 -39.52 31.62
N HIS A 330 11.69 -39.94 32.57
CA HIS A 330 10.58 -39.13 33.09
C HIS A 330 11.02 -37.97 34.00
N GLY A 331 12.25 -38.01 34.53
CA GLY A 331 12.81 -36.99 35.41
C GLY A 331 13.50 -35.81 34.70
N ASP A 332 13.96 -36.00 33.46
CA ASP A 332 14.49 -34.95 32.58
C ASP A 332 13.95 -35.10 31.13
N PRO A 333 12.63 -35.04 30.93
CA PRO A 333 12.02 -35.42 29.66
C PRO A 333 12.08 -34.29 28.63
N VAL A 334 13.11 -34.32 27.78
CA VAL A 334 13.06 -33.69 26.45
C VAL A 334 12.40 -34.67 25.49
N HIS A 335 11.17 -34.41 25.10
CA HIS A 335 10.41 -35.39 24.30
C HIS A 335 10.26 -34.98 22.83
N ILE A 336 10.34 -33.69 22.48
CA ILE A 336 10.34 -33.23 21.09
C ILE A 336 11.34 -32.08 20.94
N ILE A 337 12.35 -32.29 20.10
CA ILE A 337 13.18 -31.21 19.55
C ILE A 337 12.63 -30.92 18.16
N THR A 338 12.17 -29.69 17.94
CA THR A 338 11.67 -29.25 16.63
C THR A 338 12.66 -28.29 16.00
N HIS A 339 13.21 -28.65 14.85
CA HIS A 339 13.97 -27.71 14.02
C HIS A 339 13.02 -26.99 13.09
N SER A 340 13.07 -25.65 13.06
CA SER A 340 12.37 -24.83 12.08
C SER A 340 13.36 -23.87 11.44
N VAL A 341 13.17 -23.57 10.16
CA VAL A 341 13.98 -22.60 9.42
C VAL A 341 13.13 -21.37 9.15
N LEU A 342 13.67 -20.20 9.45
CA LEU A 342 13.04 -18.90 9.22
C LEU A 342 13.99 -18.03 8.40
N ILE A 343 13.46 -17.36 7.39
CA ILE A 343 14.21 -16.38 6.60
C ILE A 343 13.63 -15.01 6.91
N LEU A 344 14.46 -14.11 7.44
CA LEU A 344 14.06 -12.75 7.80
C LEU A 344 14.91 -11.74 7.01
N PRO A 345 14.36 -10.57 6.68
CA PRO A 345 15.16 -9.50 6.07
C PRO A 345 16.04 -8.77 7.09
N ILE A 346 17.08 -8.10 6.61
CA ILE A 346 17.82 -7.11 7.41
C ILE A 346 16.85 -6.04 7.90
N THR A 347 16.90 -5.74 9.19
CA THR A 347 16.07 -4.71 9.82
C THR A 347 16.94 -3.53 10.20
N GLU A 348 16.81 -2.40 9.48
CA GLU A 348 17.53 -1.18 9.85
C GLU A 348 16.88 -0.44 11.01
N GLN A 349 15.55 -0.36 11.02
CA GLN A 349 14.76 0.26 12.10
C GLN A 349 13.60 -0.64 12.48
N LEU A 350 13.40 -0.82 13.78
CA LEU A 350 12.31 -1.62 14.34
C LEU A 350 11.51 -0.72 15.29
N HIS A 351 10.34 -0.24 14.83
CA HIS A 351 9.49 0.65 15.60
C HIS A 351 8.69 -0.08 16.68
N GLU A 352 8.35 -1.35 16.45
CA GLU A 352 7.63 -2.22 17.38
C GLU A 352 8.10 -3.67 17.27
N PRO A 353 7.91 -4.52 18.31
CA PRO A 353 8.28 -5.92 18.25
C PRO A 353 7.58 -6.66 17.10
N GLN A 354 8.34 -7.28 16.21
CA GLN A 354 7.81 -8.02 15.05
C GLN A 354 7.64 -9.50 15.41
N GLU A 355 6.44 -10.05 15.20
CA GLU A 355 6.18 -11.49 15.40
C GLU A 355 6.80 -12.30 14.27
N ILE A 356 7.67 -13.26 14.61
CA ILE A 356 8.40 -14.05 13.61
C ILE A 356 7.87 -15.48 13.47
N ILE A 357 7.41 -16.09 14.57
CA ILE A 357 6.80 -17.42 14.55
C ILE A 357 5.92 -17.63 15.77
N MET A 358 4.85 -18.40 15.58
CA MET A 358 3.93 -18.83 16.63
C MET A 358 4.12 -20.32 16.94
N LEU A 359 4.49 -20.62 18.18
CA LEU A 359 4.69 -21.96 18.70
C LEU A 359 3.40 -22.47 19.35
N ARG A 360 2.74 -23.42 18.70
CA ARG A 360 1.50 -24.02 19.21
C ARG A 360 1.78 -25.07 20.28
N THR A 361 1.03 -25.03 21.38
CA THR A 361 1.07 -26.08 22.41
C THR A 361 0.05 -27.19 22.11
N ILE A 362 0.19 -28.32 22.79
CA ILE A 362 -0.77 -29.43 22.74
C ILE A 362 -1.95 -29.26 23.71
N THR A 363 -1.98 -28.18 24.49
CA THR A 363 -2.97 -28.01 25.58
C THR A 363 -4.05 -27.00 25.20
N PRO A 364 -5.33 -27.39 25.23
CA PRO A 364 -6.45 -26.44 25.14
C PRO A 364 -6.45 -25.54 26.40
N ALA A 365 -6.65 -24.24 26.22
CA ALA A 365 -6.85 -23.25 27.28
C ALA A 365 -8.14 -23.45 28.10
N HIS A 366 -8.93 -24.48 27.81
CA HIS A 366 -10.26 -24.74 28.38
C HIS A 366 -10.42 -26.15 28.99
N GLN A 367 -9.34 -26.77 29.46
CA GLN A 367 -9.49 -28.00 30.24
C GLN A 367 -9.81 -27.68 31.70
N VAL A 368 -11.08 -27.92 32.07
CA VAL A 368 -11.58 -27.91 33.46
C VAL A 368 -11.10 -29.21 34.14
N GLU A 369 -9.79 -29.31 34.38
CA GLU A 369 -9.20 -30.33 35.24
C GLU A 369 -9.02 -29.77 36.66
N PRO A 370 -9.01 -30.64 37.70
CA PRO A 370 -8.79 -30.21 39.08
C PRO A 370 -7.40 -29.58 39.32
N ASP A 371 -6.49 -29.70 38.36
CA ASP A 371 -5.17 -29.09 38.36
C ASP A 371 -4.75 -28.72 36.92
N PRO A 372 -4.90 -27.44 36.50
CA PRO A 372 -4.66 -27.02 35.14
C PRO A 372 -3.16 -27.09 34.81
N THR A 373 -2.82 -27.64 33.63
CA THR A 373 -1.43 -27.65 33.16
C THR A 373 -1.02 -26.23 32.75
N GLU A 374 -0.09 -25.63 33.50
CA GLU A 374 0.50 -24.34 33.15
C GLU A 374 1.61 -24.52 32.13
N VAL A 375 1.66 -23.64 31.12
CA VAL A 375 2.74 -23.63 30.11
C VAL A 375 3.55 -22.35 30.22
N PHE A 376 4.88 -22.50 30.25
CA PHE A 376 5.88 -21.44 30.30
C PHE A 376 6.81 -21.49 29.09
N PHE A 377 7.16 -20.32 28.56
CA PHE A 377 8.08 -20.16 27.45
C PHE A 377 9.31 -19.40 27.90
N ALA A 378 10.49 -19.82 27.42
CA ALA A 378 11.74 -19.10 27.66
C ALA A 378 12.69 -19.28 26.47
N ILE A 379 13.41 -18.22 26.10
CA ILE A 379 14.56 -18.32 25.21
C ILE A 379 15.75 -18.73 26.07
N LEU A 380 16.43 -19.81 25.69
CA LEU A 380 17.55 -20.40 26.44
C LEU A 380 18.91 -20.08 25.80
N SER A 381 18.93 -19.70 24.53
CA SER A 381 20.16 -19.39 23.78
C SER A 381 20.84 -18.11 24.29
N THR A 382 22.07 -18.23 24.79
CA THR A 382 22.86 -17.13 25.38
C THR A 382 23.25 -16.06 24.36
N ASP A 383 23.41 -16.43 23.09
CA ASP A 383 23.88 -15.54 22.00
C ASP A 383 22.74 -14.71 21.38
N ALA A 384 21.49 -14.98 21.78
CA ALA A 384 20.27 -14.44 21.19
C ALA A 384 19.43 -13.55 22.12
N TYR A 385 19.80 -13.43 23.40
CA TYR A 385 19.03 -12.73 24.44
C TYR A 385 18.74 -11.25 24.17
N LEU A 386 19.45 -10.63 23.22
CA LEU A 386 19.33 -9.20 22.98
C LEU A 386 18.36 -8.86 21.85
N SER A 387 18.09 -9.76 20.90
CA SER A 387 17.31 -9.41 19.70
C SER A 387 15.94 -10.07 19.63
N PHE A 388 15.68 -11.11 20.43
CA PHE A 388 14.39 -11.80 20.44
C PHE A 388 13.82 -11.94 21.84
N ASP A 389 12.49 -11.95 21.93
CA ASP A 389 11.77 -12.37 23.12
C ASP A 389 10.69 -13.41 22.78
N VAL A 390 10.10 -14.01 23.81
CA VAL A 390 8.95 -14.90 23.65
C VAL A 390 7.86 -14.50 24.63
N VAL A 391 6.65 -14.34 24.11
CA VAL A 391 5.48 -13.98 24.91
C VAL A 391 4.40 -15.05 24.84
N LYS A 392 3.75 -15.29 25.97
CA LYS A 392 2.60 -16.20 26.06
C LYS A 392 1.34 -15.46 25.57
N ARG A 393 0.60 -16.09 24.64
CA ARG A 393 -0.68 -15.61 24.13
C ARG A 393 -1.71 -16.75 24.13
N THR A 394 -2.99 -16.40 24.15
CA THR A 394 -4.09 -17.35 23.96
C THR A 394 -4.74 -17.09 22.61
N GLU A 395 -4.85 -18.11 21.77
CA GLU A 395 -5.41 -18.00 20.43
C GLU A 395 -6.35 -19.18 20.15
N ASN A 396 -7.60 -18.91 19.77
CA ASN A 396 -8.64 -19.92 19.54
C ASN A 396 -8.79 -20.93 20.69
N GLY A 397 -8.62 -20.48 21.94
CA GLY A 397 -8.68 -21.34 23.10
C GLY A 397 -7.51 -22.31 23.24
N MET A 398 -6.35 -22.03 22.64
CA MET A 398 -5.08 -22.72 22.87
C MET A 398 -4.03 -21.76 23.42
N ILE A 399 -3.13 -22.25 24.27
CA ILE A 399 -1.96 -21.48 24.70
C ILE A 399 -0.89 -21.55 23.60
N VAL A 400 -0.34 -20.41 23.21
CA VAL A 400 0.74 -20.31 22.22
C VAL A 400 1.88 -19.45 22.73
N GLY A 401 3.09 -19.71 22.25
CA GLY A 401 4.27 -18.88 22.47
C GLY A 401 4.58 -18.11 21.19
N VAL A 402 4.56 -16.79 21.23
CA VAL A 402 4.88 -15.95 20.09
C VAL A 402 6.31 -15.47 20.26
N VAL A 403 7.20 -15.90 19.35
CA VAL A 403 8.58 -15.41 19.31
C VAL A 403 8.59 -14.12 18.51
N ARG A 404 9.23 -13.08 19.04
CA ARG A 404 9.27 -11.76 18.42
C ARG A 404 10.68 -11.25 18.32
N GLN A 405 10.98 -10.54 17.23
CA GLN A 405 12.17 -9.72 17.13
C GLN A 405 11.92 -8.41 17.88
N VAL A 406 12.80 -8.06 18.81
CA VAL A 406 12.72 -6.86 19.65
C VAL A 406 13.87 -5.88 19.43
N LYS A 407 14.92 -6.29 18.69
CA LYS A 407 15.97 -5.38 18.23
C LYS A 407 16.28 -5.56 16.74
N PRO A 408 16.65 -4.48 16.04
CA PRO A 408 17.07 -4.55 14.65
C PRO A 408 18.34 -5.39 14.50
N ILE A 409 18.48 -6.01 13.33
CA ILE A 409 19.65 -6.79 12.96
C ILE A 409 20.15 -6.25 11.63
N HIS A 410 21.31 -5.59 11.68
CA HIS A 410 21.82 -4.72 10.62
C HIS A 410 22.70 -5.44 9.58
N SER A 411 22.94 -6.74 9.76
CA SER A 411 23.79 -7.51 8.86
C SER A 411 23.26 -8.94 8.73
N PRO A 412 23.55 -9.60 7.59
CA PRO A 412 23.28 -11.02 7.45
C PRO A 412 23.91 -11.80 8.59
N LYS A 413 23.13 -12.67 9.22
CA LYS A 413 23.55 -13.48 10.37
C LYS A 413 22.66 -14.70 10.49
N ASP A 414 23.29 -15.82 10.82
CA ASP A 414 22.63 -17.06 11.17
C ASP A 414 22.46 -17.11 12.69
N ILE A 415 21.23 -17.29 13.15
CA ILE A 415 20.91 -17.30 14.57
C ILE A 415 20.17 -18.59 14.89
N VAL A 416 20.70 -19.34 15.86
CA VAL A 416 20.01 -20.51 16.41
C VAL A 416 19.35 -20.12 17.73
N LEU A 417 18.01 -20.04 17.72
CA LEU A 417 17.21 -19.77 18.92
C LEU A 417 16.76 -21.10 19.52
N GLU A 418 17.18 -21.35 20.75
CA GLU A 418 16.64 -22.43 21.57
C GLU A 418 15.49 -21.87 22.42
N VAL A 419 14.27 -22.31 22.15
CA VAL A 419 13.07 -21.92 22.88
C VAL A 419 12.55 -23.11 23.67
N GLY A 420 12.60 -23.01 24.99
CA GLY A 420 12.05 -24.00 25.91
C GLY A 420 10.57 -23.76 26.18
N MET A 421 9.78 -24.83 26.17
CA MET A 421 8.36 -24.85 26.54
C MET A 421 8.16 -25.85 27.68
N ASN A 422 7.95 -25.35 28.89
CA ASN A 422 7.75 -26.17 30.09
C ASN A 422 6.26 -26.30 30.39
N TYR A 423 5.80 -27.53 30.58
CA TYR A 423 4.44 -27.85 31.04
C TYR A 423 4.54 -28.21 32.52
N VAL A 424 3.78 -27.54 33.36
CA VAL A 424 3.82 -27.66 34.82
C VAL A 424 2.44 -28.13 35.29
N LYS A 425 2.40 -29.24 36.02
CA LYS A 425 1.20 -29.79 36.65
C LYS A 425 1.49 -30.00 38.13
N SER A 426 0.63 -29.49 39.02
CA SER A 426 0.80 -29.56 40.48
C SER A 426 2.13 -28.95 40.98
N GLY A 427 2.63 -27.91 40.28
CA GLY A 427 3.92 -27.27 40.60
C GLY A 427 5.17 -28.08 40.20
N VAL A 428 5.00 -29.23 39.52
CA VAL A 428 6.10 -30.05 38.99
C VAL A 428 6.12 -29.93 37.46
N VAL A 429 7.30 -29.73 36.87
CA VAL A 429 7.46 -29.76 35.42
C VAL A 429 7.17 -31.19 34.94
N SER A 430 6.05 -31.38 34.24
CA SER A 430 5.63 -32.68 33.71
C SER A 430 6.29 -32.98 32.36
N TYR A 431 6.61 -31.96 31.57
CA TYR A 431 7.13 -32.12 30.22
C TYR A 431 7.96 -30.89 29.79
N ARG A 432 9.05 -31.09 29.05
CA ARG A 432 9.79 -30.00 28.37
C ARG A 432 9.90 -30.23 26.86
N ASN A 433 9.44 -29.27 26.06
CA ASN A 433 9.72 -29.21 24.60
C ASN A 433 10.81 -28.18 24.33
N TYR A 434 11.63 -28.45 23.31
CA TYR A 434 12.60 -27.50 22.80
C TYR A 434 12.34 -27.25 21.31
N VAL A 435 12.35 -25.98 20.93
CA VAL A 435 12.30 -25.58 19.53
C VAL A 435 13.61 -24.91 19.19
N LEU A 436 14.31 -25.45 18.19
CA LEU A 436 15.52 -24.88 17.62
C LEU A 436 15.14 -24.16 16.34
N LEU A 437 15.06 -22.83 16.40
CA LEU A 437 14.79 -21.98 15.24
C LEU A 437 16.12 -21.59 14.61
N HIS A 438 16.34 -21.99 13.37
CA HIS A 438 17.43 -21.53 12.52
C HIS A 438 16.93 -20.31 11.75
N VAL A 439 17.35 -19.12 12.18
CA VAL A 439 16.95 -17.85 11.58
C VAL A 439 18.07 -17.35 10.68
N PHE A 440 17.81 -17.28 9.38
CA PHE A 440 18.71 -16.75 8.37
C PHE A 440 18.29 -15.33 8.01
N ILE A 441 19.20 -14.39 8.21
CA ILE A 441 18.95 -12.98 7.90
C ILE A 441 19.58 -12.66 6.56
N SER A 442 18.76 -12.33 5.55
CA SER A 442 19.22 -12.00 4.21
C SER A 442 19.07 -10.51 3.91
N LYS A 443 19.99 -10.00 3.09
CA LYS A 443 19.92 -8.65 2.51
C LYS A 443 18.82 -8.54 1.45
N TYR A 444 18.42 -9.67 0.86
CA TYR A 444 17.49 -9.74 -0.24
C TYR A 444 16.12 -10.22 0.30
N LEU A 445 15.05 -9.50 -0.05
CA LEU A 445 13.67 -9.72 0.44
C LEU A 445 12.87 -10.65 -0.50
N PRO A 446 12.18 -11.70 0.01
CA PRO A 446 11.35 -12.65 -0.77
C PRO A 446 10.34 -11.98 -1.72
#